data_AF-A0AAQ0RGA8-F1
#
_entry.id   AF-A0AAQ0RGA8-F1
#
_cell.length_a   1.000
_cell.length_b   1.000
_cell.length_c   1.000
_cell.angle_alpha   90.00
_cell.angle_beta   90.00
_cell.angle_gamma   90.00
#
_symmetry.space_group_name_H-M   'P 1'
#
loop_
_entity.id
_entity.type
_entity.pdbx_description
1 polymer ?
#
loop_
_entity_poly.entity_id
_entity_poly.type
_entity_poly.pdbx_seq_one_letter_code
_entity_poly.pdbx_strand_id
1 'polypeptide(L)'
;MGTWGSGPFDNDVAGDLLSAIQAGDYDIDDYARHPDDGYLDADDAQTAIAVAEILAVAHGVAPKPVQLDEIDAAGYAGTLSPEQKTWILNALERAVSDSDTSELHELWEENGPEDLEAWRAPILSRLASLKSVG
;
A
#
# COMPACT_ATOMS: atom_id res chain seq x y z
N MET A 1 4.13 -6.14 -16.60
CA MET A 1 4.52 -6.50 -15.22
C MET A 1 4.93 -7.98 -15.03
N GLY A 2 5.47 -8.69 -16.03
CA GLY A 2 5.56 -10.17 -16.03
C GLY A 2 6.48 -10.87 -15.01
N THR A 3 7.10 -10.14 -14.07
CA THR A 3 8.00 -10.69 -13.04
C THR A 3 7.62 -10.27 -11.62
N TRP A 4 6.58 -9.44 -11.44
CA TRP A 4 6.13 -8.97 -10.12
C TRP A 4 4.95 -9.81 -9.62
N GLY A 5 4.93 -10.09 -8.32
CA GLY A 5 3.72 -10.63 -7.70
C GLY A 5 2.67 -9.53 -7.56
N SER A 6 1.40 -9.92 -7.47
CA SER A 6 0.29 -8.98 -7.26
C SER A 6 0.01 -8.70 -5.77
N GLY A 7 0.81 -9.27 -4.87
CA GLY A 7 0.67 -9.10 -3.43
C GLY A 7 1.22 -7.75 -2.93
N PRO A 8 0.80 -7.32 -1.72
CA PRO A 8 1.15 -6.01 -1.17
C PRO A 8 2.65 -5.84 -0.86
N PHE A 9 3.40 -6.94 -0.79
CA PHE A 9 4.84 -6.95 -0.50
C PHE A 9 5.68 -7.55 -1.64
N ASP A 10 5.09 -7.77 -2.82
CA ASP A 10 5.74 -8.44 -3.94
C ASP A 10 6.41 -7.46 -4.94
N ASN A 11 6.72 -6.25 -4.47
CA ASN A 11 7.43 -5.20 -5.23
C ASN A 11 8.64 -4.69 -4.43
N ASP A 12 9.63 -4.14 -5.14
CA ASP A 12 10.91 -3.73 -4.54
C ASP A 12 10.73 -2.59 -3.52
N VAL A 13 9.82 -1.64 -3.79
CA VAL A 13 9.49 -0.52 -2.89
C VAL A 13 9.02 -1.05 -1.52
N ALA A 14 8.15 -2.06 -1.53
CA ALA A 14 7.70 -2.72 -0.31
C ALA A 14 8.84 -3.44 0.41
N GLY A 15 9.77 -4.07 -0.31
CA GLY A 15 10.96 -4.69 0.28
C GLY A 15 11.87 -3.70 1.00
N ASP A 16 12.12 -2.54 0.39
CA ASP A 16 12.91 -1.46 0.98
C ASP A 16 12.20 -0.86 2.21
N LEU A 17 10.89 -0.65 2.12
CA LEU A 17 10.04 -0.19 3.22
C LEU A 17 10.11 -1.13 4.43
N LEU A 18 9.92 -2.43 4.22
CA LEU A 18 9.95 -3.42 5.31
C LEU A 18 11.33 -3.46 5.99
N SER A 19 12.40 -3.35 5.20
CA SER A 19 13.78 -3.31 5.68
C SER A 19 14.04 -2.08 6.56
N ALA A 20 13.54 -0.91 6.15
CA ALA A 20 13.67 0.32 6.92
C ALA A 20 12.84 0.33 8.21
N ILE A 21 11.61 -0.20 8.18
CA ILE A 21 10.79 -0.38 9.38
C ILE A 21 11.50 -1.29 10.38
N GLN A 22 12.08 -2.39 9.90
CA GLN A 22 12.83 -3.32 10.75
C GLN A 22 14.09 -2.67 11.35
N ALA A 23 14.75 -1.78 10.62
CA ALA A 23 15.90 -1.01 11.10
C ALA A 23 15.50 0.09 12.11
N GLY A 24 14.21 0.41 12.22
CA GLY A 24 13.70 1.52 13.04
C GLY A 24 14.00 2.89 12.44
N ASP A 25 14.25 2.96 11.13
CA ASP A 25 14.69 4.14 10.38
C ASP A 25 13.67 4.56 9.31
N TYR A 26 12.39 4.22 9.52
CA TYR A 26 11.35 4.51 8.55
C TYR A 26 10.49 5.70 8.98
N ASP A 27 10.50 6.74 8.15
CA ASP A 27 9.47 7.77 8.08
C ASP A 27 8.73 7.64 6.75
N ILE A 28 7.40 7.62 6.76
CA ILE A 28 6.61 7.51 5.53
C ILE A 28 6.87 8.69 4.59
N ASP A 29 7.21 9.86 5.14
CA ASP A 29 7.50 11.06 4.36
C ASP A 29 8.81 10.94 3.54
N ASP A 30 9.69 9.98 3.89
CA ASP A 30 10.90 9.68 3.11
C ASP A 30 10.60 8.79 1.88
N TYR A 31 9.47 8.07 1.90
CA TYR A 31 9.07 7.08 0.89
C TYR A 31 7.85 7.50 0.07
N ALA A 32 7.05 8.42 0.59
CA ALA A 32 5.87 8.97 -0.07
C ALA A 32 6.08 10.46 -0.36
N ARG A 33 5.97 10.86 -1.64
CA ARG A 33 6.18 12.27 -2.01
C ARG A 33 4.94 13.14 -1.81
N HIS A 34 3.81 12.56 -1.42
CA HIS A 34 2.54 13.23 -1.19
C HIS A 34 2.16 14.20 -2.33
N PRO A 35 1.93 13.71 -3.56
CA PRO A 35 1.75 14.56 -4.73
C PRO A 35 0.55 15.51 -4.56
N ASP A 36 0.84 16.80 -4.62
CA ASP A 36 -0.12 17.91 -4.55
C ASP A 36 -0.98 18.01 -5.83
N ASP A 37 -0.54 17.41 -6.95
CA ASP A 37 -1.17 17.54 -8.27
C ASP A 37 -2.31 16.54 -8.53
N GLY A 38 -2.52 15.59 -7.61
CA GLY A 38 -3.59 14.60 -7.67
C GLY A 38 -3.26 13.33 -8.45
N TYR A 39 -2.10 13.25 -9.11
CA TYR A 39 -1.64 12.03 -9.76
C TYR A 39 -0.77 11.20 -8.81
N LEU A 40 -1.05 9.90 -8.72
CA LEU A 40 -0.33 8.98 -7.84
C LEU A 40 0.69 8.17 -8.64
N ASP A 41 1.97 8.40 -8.39
CA ASP A 41 3.03 7.62 -9.02
C ASP A 41 3.05 6.16 -8.52
N ALA A 42 3.77 5.30 -9.25
CA ALA A 42 3.77 3.88 -8.95
C ALA A 42 4.38 3.54 -7.58
N ASP A 43 5.42 4.27 -7.16
CA ASP A 43 6.15 4.02 -5.91
C ASP A 43 5.30 4.43 -4.69
N ASP A 44 4.63 5.59 -4.76
CA ASP A 44 3.69 6.07 -3.75
C ASP A 44 2.49 5.12 -3.62
N ALA A 45 1.96 4.61 -4.75
CA ALA A 45 0.89 3.63 -4.75
C ALA A 45 1.32 2.32 -4.09
N GLN A 46 2.51 1.81 -4.42
CA GLN A 46 3.08 0.60 -3.82
C GLN A 46 3.32 0.78 -2.31
N THR A 47 3.88 1.92 -1.92
CA THR A 47 4.08 2.30 -0.51
C THR A 47 2.75 2.29 0.24
N ALA A 48 1.72 2.96 -0.30
CA ALA A 48 0.42 3.01 0.34
C ALA A 48 -0.19 1.60 0.51
N ILE A 49 -0.11 0.75 -0.51
CA ILE A 49 -0.60 -0.64 -0.47
C ILE A 49 0.12 -1.45 0.63
N ALA A 50 1.45 -1.37 0.69
CA ALA A 50 2.24 -2.06 1.70
C ALA A 50 1.91 -1.59 3.12
N VAL A 51 1.83 -0.28 3.34
CA VAL A 51 1.48 0.29 4.66
C VAL A 51 0.04 -0.05 5.06
N ALA A 52 -0.90 -0.04 4.11
CA ALA A 52 -2.29 -0.44 4.38
C ALA A 52 -2.39 -1.90 4.82
N GLU A 53 -1.55 -2.79 4.28
CA GLU A 53 -1.47 -4.18 4.74
C GLU A 53 -1.03 -4.25 6.20
N ILE A 54 0.02 -3.51 6.58
CA ILE A 54 0.52 -3.42 7.96
C ILE A 54 -0.55 -2.86 8.90
N LEU A 55 -1.25 -1.78 8.51
CA LEU A 55 -2.34 -1.19 9.30
C LEU A 55 -3.45 -2.20 9.55
N ALA A 56 -3.87 -2.95 8.54
CA ALA A 56 -4.95 -3.92 8.69
C ALA A 56 -4.56 -5.10 9.57
N VAL A 57 -3.29 -5.53 9.55
CA VAL A 57 -2.74 -6.50 10.51
C VAL A 57 -2.76 -5.91 11.92
N ALA A 58 -2.31 -4.66 12.09
CA ALA A 58 -2.32 -3.96 13.37
C ALA A 58 -3.73 -3.82 13.97
N HIS A 59 -4.74 -3.59 13.13
CA HIS A 59 -6.15 -3.52 13.51
C HIS A 59 -6.84 -4.88 13.64
N GLY A 60 -6.16 -5.99 13.33
CA GLY A 60 -6.72 -7.34 13.41
C GLY A 60 -7.79 -7.65 12.37
N VAL A 61 -7.86 -6.88 11.29
CA VAL A 61 -8.78 -7.10 10.16
C VAL A 61 -8.13 -7.88 9.01
N ALA A 62 -6.87 -8.29 9.20
CA ALA A 62 -6.15 -9.17 8.30
C ALA A 62 -5.20 -10.11 9.06
N PRO A 63 -4.96 -11.32 8.53
CA PRO A 63 -3.97 -12.22 9.10
C PRO A 63 -2.56 -11.65 8.92
N LYS A 64 -1.68 -11.87 9.91
CA LYS A 64 -0.27 -11.51 9.81
C LYS A 64 0.44 -12.41 8.77
N PRO A 65 1.01 -11.85 7.69
CA PRO A 65 1.80 -12.61 6.73
C PRO A 65 3.26 -12.76 7.22
N VAL A 66 3.99 -13.72 6.65
CA VAL A 66 5.38 -14.06 7.04
C VAL A 66 6.33 -12.87 6.88
N GLN A 67 6.09 -12.00 5.90
CA GLN A 67 6.89 -10.79 5.66
C GLN A 67 6.88 -9.83 6.85
N LEU A 68 5.88 -9.91 7.75
CA LEU A 68 5.80 -9.08 8.94
C LEU A 68 6.27 -9.79 10.21
N ASP A 69 6.81 -11.02 10.15
CA ASP A 69 7.18 -11.80 11.35
C ASP A 69 8.09 -11.03 12.30
N GLU A 70 9.07 -10.29 11.75
CA GLU A 70 10.03 -9.49 12.50
C GLU A 70 9.61 -8.01 12.68
N ILE A 71 8.39 -7.65 12.27
CA ILE A 71 7.84 -6.30 12.37
C ILE A 71 6.73 -6.26 13.42
N ASP A 72 6.84 -5.29 14.34
CA ASP A 72 5.75 -4.91 15.24
C ASP A 72 4.76 -4.01 14.49
N ALA A 73 3.78 -4.61 13.83
CA ALA A 73 2.76 -3.90 13.07
C ALA A 73 1.98 -2.88 13.92
N ALA A 74 1.69 -3.21 15.18
CA ALA A 74 0.96 -2.32 16.08
C ALA A 74 1.82 -1.14 16.53
N GLY A 75 3.09 -1.40 16.86
CA GLY A 75 4.08 -0.37 17.16
C GLY A 75 4.26 0.61 16.00
N TYR A 76 4.45 0.09 14.78
CA TYR A 76 4.57 0.90 13.57
C TYR A 76 3.29 1.69 13.26
N ALA A 77 2.11 1.06 13.32
CA ALA A 77 0.84 1.78 13.14
C ALA A 77 0.63 2.91 14.16
N GLY A 78 1.29 2.82 15.33
CA GLY A 78 1.31 3.85 16.36
C GLY A 78 2.22 5.04 16.07
N THR A 79 3.18 4.93 15.14
CA THR A 79 4.05 6.05 14.75
C THR A 79 3.39 6.96 13.72
N LEU A 80 2.45 6.42 12.93
CA LEU A 80 1.76 7.16 11.87
C LEU A 80 0.76 8.18 12.42
N SER A 81 0.85 9.41 11.89
CA SER A 81 -0.11 10.49 12.17
C SER A 81 -1.49 10.22 11.56
N PRO A 82 -2.56 10.88 12.06
CA PRO A 82 -3.88 10.82 11.42
C PRO A 82 -3.87 11.28 9.96
N GLU A 83 -3.06 12.28 9.61
CA GLU A 83 -2.88 12.80 8.27
C GLU A 83 -2.25 11.74 7.35
N GLN A 84 -1.21 11.05 7.81
CA GLN A 84 -0.56 9.96 7.07
C GLN A 84 -1.53 8.79 6.86
N LYS A 85 -2.29 8.40 7.88
CA LYS A 85 -3.34 7.37 7.76
C LYS A 85 -4.41 7.75 6.73
N THR A 86 -4.83 9.01 6.73
CA THR A 86 -5.79 9.54 5.75
C THR A 86 -5.20 9.51 4.33
N TRP A 87 -3.93 9.91 4.19
CA TRP A 87 -3.23 9.85 2.91
C TRP A 87 -3.16 8.42 2.37
N ILE A 88 -2.81 7.44 3.20
CA ILE A 88 -2.75 6.02 2.81
C ILE A 88 -4.09 5.56 2.21
N LEU A 89 -5.22 5.85 2.89
CA LEU A 89 -6.54 5.46 2.40
C LEU A 89 -6.90 6.15 1.06
N ASN A 90 -6.56 7.44 0.93
CA ASN A 90 -6.78 8.19 -0.31
C ASN A 90 -5.91 7.67 -1.46
N ALA A 91 -4.66 7.32 -1.17
CA ALA A 91 -3.73 6.73 -2.13
C ALA A 91 -4.21 5.36 -2.58
N LEU A 92 -4.69 4.49 -1.68
CA LEU A 92 -5.31 3.22 -2.05
C LEU A 92 -6.50 3.40 -2.98
N GLU A 93 -7.38 4.36 -2.66
CA GLU A 93 -8.56 4.64 -3.48
C GLU A 93 -8.17 5.10 -4.89
N ARG A 94 -7.18 5.99 -5.01
CA ARG A 94 -6.64 6.43 -6.31
C ARG A 94 -5.96 5.29 -7.08
N ALA A 95 -5.11 4.51 -6.41
CA ALA A 95 -4.36 3.41 -7.01
C ALA A 95 -5.28 2.41 -7.74
N VAL A 96 -6.50 2.19 -7.25
CA VAL A 96 -7.46 1.26 -7.86
C VAL A 96 -8.57 1.95 -8.66
N SER A 97 -8.56 3.27 -8.79
CA SER A 97 -9.63 4.02 -9.48
C SER A 97 -9.51 3.91 -11.00
N ASP A 98 -8.49 4.55 -11.57
CA ASP A 98 -8.25 4.63 -13.02
C ASP A 98 -6.83 5.11 -13.35
N SER A 99 -6.47 5.00 -14.63
CA SER A 99 -5.16 5.39 -15.17
C SER A 99 -4.98 6.91 -15.24
N ASP A 100 -6.05 7.71 -15.13
CA ASP A 100 -5.97 9.18 -15.08
C ASP A 100 -5.40 9.67 -13.74
N THR A 101 -5.51 8.84 -12.70
CA THR A 101 -5.14 9.19 -11.32
C THR A 101 -4.02 8.34 -10.73
N SER A 102 -3.63 7.23 -11.38
CA SER A 102 -2.55 6.37 -10.90
C SER A 102 -1.72 5.73 -12.01
N GLU A 103 -0.41 5.92 -11.93
CA GLU A 103 0.58 5.24 -12.78
C GLU A 103 0.54 3.73 -12.58
N LEU A 104 0.42 3.27 -11.34
CA LEU A 104 0.34 1.83 -11.05
C LEU A 104 -0.89 1.18 -11.69
N HIS A 105 -2.03 1.89 -11.70
CA HIS A 105 -3.23 1.41 -12.39
C HIS A 105 -2.99 1.26 -13.89
N GLU A 106 -2.40 2.28 -14.53
CA GLU A 106 -2.06 2.26 -15.96
C GLU A 106 -1.19 1.04 -16.30
N LEU A 107 -0.14 0.78 -15.52
CA LEU A 107 0.76 -0.36 -15.72
C LEU A 107 0.07 -1.73 -15.59
N TRP A 108 -0.96 -1.84 -14.75
CA TRP A 108 -1.77 -3.06 -14.65
C TRP A 108 -2.81 -3.18 -15.76
N GLU A 109 -3.40 -2.06 -16.18
CA GLU A 109 -4.34 -1.99 -17.30
C GLU A 109 -3.67 -2.46 -18.61
N GLU A 110 -2.41 -2.11 -18.83
CA GLU A 110 -1.60 -2.58 -19.97
C GLU A 110 -1.41 -4.10 -20.03
N ASN A 111 -1.46 -4.82 -18.90
CA ASN A 111 -1.37 -6.29 -18.87
C ASN A 111 -2.71 -6.95 -19.27
N GLY A 112 -3.81 -6.20 -19.22
CA GLY A 112 -5.14 -6.65 -19.62
C GLY A 112 -6.16 -6.67 -18.47
N PRO A 113 -7.46 -6.75 -18.81
CA PRO A 113 -8.54 -6.57 -17.85
C PRO A 113 -8.62 -7.67 -16.77
N GLU A 114 -8.21 -8.90 -17.09
CA GLU A 114 -8.22 -10.01 -16.13
C GLU A 114 -7.16 -9.81 -15.04
N ASP A 115 -5.94 -9.43 -15.43
CA ASP A 115 -4.84 -9.16 -14.50
C ASP A 115 -5.10 -7.90 -13.67
N LEU A 116 -5.63 -6.84 -14.30
CA LEU A 116 -6.04 -5.62 -13.63
C LEU A 116 -7.06 -5.92 -12.52
N GLU A 117 -8.11 -6.68 -12.83
CA GLU A 117 -9.14 -7.01 -11.83
C GLU A 117 -8.59 -7.93 -10.72
N ALA A 118 -7.75 -8.91 -11.07
CA ALA A 118 -7.12 -9.79 -10.10
C ALA A 118 -6.23 -9.04 -9.11
N TRP A 119 -5.53 -7.99 -9.57
CA TRP A 119 -4.73 -7.10 -8.73
C TRP A 119 -5.59 -6.12 -7.90
N ARG A 120 -6.65 -5.53 -8.49
CA ARG A 120 -7.51 -4.54 -7.82
C ARG A 120 -8.38 -5.13 -6.70
N ALA A 121 -8.96 -6.31 -6.92
CA ALA A 121 -9.92 -6.92 -6.00
C ALA A 121 -9.42 -7.05 -4.53
N PRO A 122 -8.22 -7.57 -4.25
CA PRO A 122 -7.72 -7.66 -2.87
C PRO A 122 -7.48 -6.27 -2.24
N ILE A 123 -7.04 -5.28 -3.02
CA ILE A 123 -6.80 -3.91 -2.53
C ILE A 123 -8.14 -3.24 -2.17
N LEU A 124 -9.17 -3.40 -3.00
CA LEU A 124 -10.53 -2.91 -2.72
C LEU A 124 -11.11 -3.53 -1.43
N SER A 125 -10.93 -4.84 -1.24
CA SER A 125 -11.34 -5.53 -0.02
C SER A 125 -10.59 -5.00 1.22
N ARG A 126 -9.29 -4.72 1.07
CA ARG A 126 -8.45 -4.16 2.12
C ARG A 126 -8.89 -2.74 2.50
N LEU A 127 -9.13 -1.89 1.51
CA LEU A 127 -9.62 -0.51 1.70
C LEU A 127 -10.96 -0.50 2.46
N ALA A 128 -11.90 -1.37 2.08
CA ALA A 128 -13.19 -1.49 2.75
C ALA A 128 -13.03 -1.93 4.22
N SER A 129 -12.13 -2.87 4.49
CA SER A 129 -11.86 -3.37 5.86
C SER A 129 -11.25 -2.27 6.73
N LEU A 130 -10.29 -1.51 6.22
CA LEU A 130 -9.67 -0.39 6.94
C LEU A 130 -10.66 0.75 7.23
N LYS A 131 -11.53 1.10 6.27
CA LYS A 131 -12.60 2.09 6.47
C LYS A 131 -13.63 1.67 7.55
N SER A 132 -13.65 0.40 7.96
CA SER A 132 -14.54 -0.08 9.05
C SER A 132 -13.93 0.03 10.45
N VAL A 133 -12.62 0.28 10.55
CA VAL A 133 -11.87 0.31 11.83
C VAL A 133 -11.13 1.63 12.08
N GLY A 134 -11.08 2.53 11.11
CA GLY A 134 -10.64 3.92 11.23
C GLY A 134 -11.81 4.89 11.38
#